data_AF-A0A4U1CLC6-F1
#
_entry.id   AF-A0A4U1CLC6-F1
#
_cell.length_a   1.000
_cell.length_b   1.000
_cell.length_c   1.000
_cell.angle_alpha   90.00
_cell.angle_beta   90.00
_cell.angle_gamma   90.00
#
_symmetry.space_group_name_H-M   'P 1'
#
loop_
_entity.id
_entity.type
_entity.pdbx_description
1 polymer ?
#
loop_
_entity_poly.entity_id
_entity_poly.type
_entity_poly.pdbx_seq_one_letter_code
_entity_poly.pdbx_strand_id
1 'polypeptide(L)'
;MLVENAVKHNRFSGNDPLRICIREEDEFLAITNDLRKRMGVQNSIGVGLENISKRYELTSDKRIEITETKDKFIVRVPIINNDEGHHI
;
A
#
# COMPACT_ATOMS: atom_id res chain seq x y z
N MET A 1 1.15 7.82 -4.31
CA MET A 1 0.25 7.35 -3.23
C MET A 1 0.83 6.21 -2.36
N LEU A 2 1.03 4.96 -2.82
CA LEU A 2 1.52 3.88 -1.92
C LEU A 2 3.03 3.95 -1.62
N VAL A 3 3.88 4.03 -2.64
CA VAL A 3 5.33 4.24 -2.44
C VAL A 3 5.60 5.55 -1.70
N GLU A 4 4.83 6.58 -2.02
CA GLU A 4 4.86 7.87 -1.34
C GLU A 4 4.47 7.77 0.15
N ASN A 5 3.50 6.93 0.50
CA ASN A 5 3.15 6.63 1.90
C ASN A 5 4.36 6.00 2.61
N ALA A 6 4.99 4.99 2.00
CA ALA A 6 6.19 4.38 2.55
C ALA A 6 7.32 5.41 2.79
N VAL A 7 7.53 6.37 1.88
CA VAL A 7 8.56 7.42 2.06
C VAL A 7 8.17 8.43 3.15
N LYS A 8 6.90 8.86 3.22
CA LYS A 8 6.44 9.88 4.18
C LYS A 8 6.45 9.39 5.63
N HIS A 9 6.11 8.12 5.85
CA HIS A 9 5.88 7.57 7.18
C HIS A 9 7.09 6.86 7.79
N ASN A 10 8.11 6.52 7.00
CA ASN A 10 9.29 5.82 7.49
C ASN A 10 10.50 6.75 7.68
N ARG A 11 11.34 6.41 8.66
CA ARG A 11 12.69 6.96 8.79
C ARG A 11 13.62 6.24 7.81
N PHE A 12 14.50 7.01 7.15
CA PHE A 12 15.56 6.48 6.31
C PHE A 12 16.78 7.41 6.37
N SER A 13 17.97 6.84 6.16
CA SER A 13 19.24 7.56 6.09
C SER A 13 20.19 6.86 5.12
N GLY A 14 21.33 7.48 4.79
CA GLY A 14 22.33 6.85 3.91
C GLY A 14 22.85 5.51 4.45
N ASN A 15 22.97 5.39 5.78
CA ASN A 15 23.42 4.16 6.44
C ASN A 15 22.27 3.19 6.77
N ASP A 16 21.02 3.63 6.61
CA ASP A 16 19.83 2.85 6.92
C ASP A 16 18.74 3.12 5.88
N PRO A 17 18.85 2.53 4.68
CA PRO A 17 17.98 2.85 3.56
C PRO A 17 16.60 2.22 3.73
N LEU A 18 15.56 2.95 3.30
CA LEU A 18 14.21 2.40 3.18
C LEU A 18 14.18 1.35 2.07
N ARG A 19 13.77 0.13 2.42
CA ARG A 19 13.56 -0.95 1.45
C ARG A 19 12.07 -1.08 1.18
N ILE A 20 11.70 -0.95 -0.09
CA ILE A 20 10.35 -1.17 -0.59
C ILE A 20 10.42 -2.36 -1.55
N CYS A 21 9.59 -3.36 -1.30
CA CYS A 21 9.43 -4.52 -2.18
C CYS A 21 8.06 -4.43 -2.84
N ILE A 22 8.03 -4.57 -4.16
CA ILE A 22 6.81 -4.65 -4.95
C ILE A 22 6.85 -6.00 -5.66
N ARG A 23 5.84 -6.82 -5.44
CA ARG A 23 5.75 -8.16 -6.03
C ARG A 23 4.31 -8.52 -6.30
N GLU A 24 4.11 -9.33 -7.33
CA GLU A 24 2.85 -10.01 -7.59
C GLU A 24 2.72 -11.20 -6.64
N GLU A 25 1.54 -11.32 -6.02
CA GLU A 25 1.13 -12.41 -5.14
C GLU A 25 -0.29 -12.81 -5.52
N ASP A 26 -0.43 -13.92 -6.23
CA ASP A 26 -1.71 -14.39 -6.76
C ASP A 26 -2.39 -13.30 -7.61
N GLU A 27 -3.58 -12.86 -7.22
CA GLU A 27 -4.35 -11.82 -7.93
C GLU A 27 -4.09 -10.40 -7.38
N PHE A 28 -3.02 -10.22 -6.60
CA PHE A 28 -2.70 -8.96 -5.93
C PHE A 28 -1.28 -8.49 -6.25
N LEU A 29 -1.13 -7.17 -6.31
CA LEU A 29 0.16 -6.51 -6.21
C LEU A 29 0.41 -6.17 -4.74
N ALA A 30 1.43 -6.78 -4.13
CA ALA A 30 1.85 -6.55 -2.77
C ALA A 30 2.99 -5.53 -2.70
N ILE A 31 2.76 -4.42 -2.00
CA ILE A 31 3.75 -3.38 -1.70
C ILE A 31 4.12 -3.50 -0.22
N THR A 32 5.37 -3.84 0.06
CA THR A 32 5.89 -4.04 1.43
C THR A 32 7.02 -3.07 1.73
N ASN A 33 7.02 -2.49 2.93
CA ASN A 33 8.19 -1.79 3.49
C ASN A 33 8.43 -2.21 4.93
N ASP A 34 9.69 -2.13 5.38
CA ASP A 34 10.01 -2.27 6.81
C ASP A 34 9.32 -1.14 7.59
N LEU A 35 8.72 -1.45 8.73
CA LEU A 35 8.00 -0.50 9.57
C LEU A 35 8.98 0.23 10.48
N ARG A 36 9.42 1.41 10.03
CA ARG A 36 10.39 2.26 10.76
C ARG A 36 9.73 3.56 11.14
N LYS A 37 8.78 3.48 12.08
CA LYS A 37 7.93 4.61 12.48
C LYS A 37 8.76 5.85 12.81
N ARG A 38 8.49 6.94 12.09
CA ARG A 38 9.11 8.23 12.37
C ARG A 38 8.50 8.83 13.63
N MET A 39 9.21 8.76 14.77
CA MET A 39 8.74 9.44 15.99
C MET A 39 8.54 10.93 15.70
N GLY A 40 7.39 11.47 16.09
CA GLY A 40 7.01 12.88 15.92
C GLY A 40 6.10 13.19 14.73
N VAL A 41 5.80 12.24 13.85
CA VAL A 41 4.74 12.44 12.84
C VAL A 41 3.41 12.17 13.51
N GLN A 42 2.66 13.24 13.82
CA GLN A 42 1.25 13.17 14.17
C GLN A 42 0.56 12.32 13.10
N ASN A 43 -0.10 11.24 13.50
CA ASN A 43 -0.74 10.30 12.60
C ASN A 43 -1.51 11.05 11.51
N SER A 44 -0.98 11.13 10.27
CA SER A 44 -1.82 11.42 9.12
C SER A 44 -2.58 10.13 8.84
N ILE A 45 -3.59 9.89 9.67
CA ILE A 45 -4.43 8.70 9.64
C ILE A 45 -5.04 8.66 8.25
N GLY A 46 -4.69 7.61 7.51
CA GLY A 46 -5.62 6.98 6.59
C GLY A 46 -5.89 7.65 5.25
N VAL A 47 -5.81 8.98 5.08
CA VAL A 47 -6.33 9.67 3.86
C VAL A 47 -5.80 9.05 2.56
N GLY A 48 -4.51 8.71 2.52
CA GLY A 48 -3.90 8.07 1.35
C GLY A 48 -4.43 6.66 1.08
N LEU A 49 -4.60 5.84 2.12
CA LEU A 49 -5.12 4.47 1.99
C LEU A 49 -6.63 4.45 1.79
N GLU A 50 -7.37 5.37 2.42
CA GLU A 50 -8.80 5.56 2.26
C GLU A 50 -9.15 5.98 0.84
N ASN A 51 -8.39 6.92 0.25
CA ASN A 51 -8.58 7.29 -1.15
C ASN A 51 -8.28 6.13 -2.12
N ILE A 52 -7.34 5.24 -1.77
CA ILE A 52 -7.09 4.04 -2.58
C ILE A 52 -8.24 3.05 -2.39
N SER A 53 -8.66 2.76 -1.15
CA SER A 53 -9.77 1.84 -0.88
C SER A 53 -11.03 2.24 -1.63
N LYS A 54 -11.43 3.52 -1.52
CA LYS A 54 -12.62 4.05 -2.21
C LYS A 54 -12.55 3.92 -3.72
N ARG A 55 -11.37 4.05 -4.33
CA ARG A 55 -11.22 3.87 -5.78
C ARG A 55 -11.36 2.41 -6.18
N TYR A 56 -10.76 1.50 -5.42
CA TYR A 56 -10.91 0.07 -5.70
C TYR A 56 -12.34 -0.42 -5.47
N GLU A 57 -13.06 0.10 -4.46
CA GLU A 57 -14.49 -0.18 -4.26
C GLU A 57 -15.37 0.24 -5.45
N LEU A 58 -14.96 1.24 -6.24
CA LEU A 58 -15.72 1.69 -7.42
C LEU A 58 -15.36 0.94 -8.70
N THR A 59 -14.26 0.18 -8.72
CA THR A 59 -13.69 -0.39 -9.95
C THR A 59 -13.49 -1.91 -9.86
N SER A 60 -13.63 -2.51 -8.67
CA SER A 60 -13.49 -3.95 -8.46
C SER A 60 -14.32 -4.40 -7.26
N ASP A 61 -14.82 -5.63 -7.32
CA ASP A 61 -15.43 -6.30 -6.16
C ASP A 61 -14.38 -6.70 -5.10
N LYS A 62 -13.09 -6.73 -5.49
CA LYS A 62 -11.98 -7.05 -4.59
C LYS A 62 -11.50 -5.80 -3.87
N ARG A 63 -11.34 -5.91 -2.55
CA ARG A 63 -10.85 -4.82 -1.69
C ARG A 63 -9.35 -4.87 -1.55
N ILE A 64 -8.75 -3.70 -1.26
CA ILE A 64 -7.35 -3.65 -0.83
C ILE A 64 -7.20 -4.30 0.54
N GLU A 65 -6.06 -4.92 0.79
CA GLU A 65 -5.72 -5.51 2.08
C GLU A 65 -4.54 -4.77 2.69
N ILE A 66 -4.63 -4.46 3.97
CA ILE A 66 -3.58 -3.74 4.70
C ILE A 66 -3.19 -4.61 5.89
N THR A 67 -1.92 -4.98 5.95
CA THR A 67 -1.35 -5.74 7.05
C THR A 67 -0.19 -4.96 7.67
N GLU A 68 -0.32 -4.63 8.94
CA GLU A 68 0.77 -4.06 9.75
C GLU A 68 1.23 -5.12 10.75
N THR A 69 2.52 -5.43 10.72
CA THR A 69 3.19 -6.28 11.72
C THR A 69 4.15 -5.43 12.53
N LYS A 70 4.83 -6.03 13.50
CA LYS A 70 5.85 -5.32 14.30
C LYS A 70 6.94 -4.69 13.43
N ASP A 71 7.34 -5.36 12.35
CA ASP A 71 8.53 -5.01 11.57
C ASP A 71 8.22 -4.62 10.12
N LYS A 72 6.98 -4.83 9.64
CA LYS A 72 6.59 -4.61 8.24
C LYS A 72 5.22 -3.98 8.10
N PHE A 73 5.09 -3.14 7.08
CA PHE A 73 3.83 -2.62 6.57
C PHE A 73 3.61 -3.14 5.15
N ILE A 74 2.47 -3.76 4.90
CA ILE A 74 2.13 -4.44 3.65
C ILE A 74 0.79 -3.92 3.18
N VAL A 75 0.73 -3.48 1.92
CA VAL A 75 -0.53 -3.14 1.23
C VAL A 75 -0.64 -4.04 0.00
N ARG A 76 -1.71 -4.84 -0.07
CA ARG A 76 -2.04 -5.66 -1.24
C ARG A 76 -3.18 -4.98 -1.98
N VAL A 77 -2.99 -4.72 -3.26
CA VAL A 77 -4.03 -4.17 -4.14
C VAL A 77 -4.39 -5.19 -5.21
N PRO A 78 -5.68 -5.44 -5.51
CA PRO A 78 -6.06 -6.35 -6.57
C PRO A 78 -5.48 -5.92 -7.91
N ILE A 79 -5.01 -6.87 -8.71
CA ILE A 79 -4.63 -6.62 -10.10
C ILE A 79 -5.92 -6.59 -10.91
N ILE A 80 -6.24 -5.43 -11.46
CA ILE A 80 -7.41 -5.26 -12.33
C ILE A 80 -6.99 -5.65 -13.74
N ASN A 81 -7.42 -6.83 -14.19
CA ASN A 81 -7.26 -7.26 -15.56
C ASN A 81 -8.37 -6.65 -16.40
N ASN A 82 -8.01 -5.91 -17.45
CA ASN A 82 -8.94 -5.15 -18.28
C ASN A 82 -9.78 -6.03 -19.25
N ASP A 83 -9.85 -7.33 -19.01
CA ASP A 83 -10.56 -8.33 -19.83
C ASP A 83 -11.97 -8.63 -19.35
N GLU A 84 -12.41 -8.05 -18.22
CA GLU A 84 -13.83 -8.06 -17.87
C GLU A 84 -14.56 -6.98 -18.67
N GLY A 85 -14.96 -7.40 -19.87
CA GLY A 85 -15.84 -6.66 -20.74
C GLY A 85 -17.02 -6.08 -19.98
N HIS A 86 -17.19 -4.78 -20.15
CA HIS A 86 -18.40 -4.05 -19.84
C HIS A 86 -19.57 -4.71 -20.60
N HIS A 87 -20.22 -5.70 -19.99
CA HIS A 87 -21.51 -6.20 -20.44
C HIS A 87 -22.58 -5.24 -19.95
N ILE A 88 -22.85 -4.22 -20.77
CA ILE A 88 -24.12 -3.49 -20.81
C ILE A 88 -24.90 -3.92 -22.05
#